data_AF-A0A1H2B1J8-F1
#
_entry.id   AF-A0A1H2B1J8-F1
#
_cell.length_a   1.000
_cell.length_b   1.000
_cell.length_c   1.000
_cell.angle_alpha   90.00
_cell.angle_beta   90.00
_cell.angle_gamma   90.00
#
_symmetry.space_group_name_H-M   'P 1'
#
loop_
_entity.id
_entity.type
_entity.pdbx_description
1 polymer ?
#
loop_
_entity_poly.entity_id
_entity_poly.type
_entity_poly.pdbx_seq_one_letter_code
_entity_poly.pdbx_strand_id
1 'polypeptide(L)' 'MSDWIKVSDSLPESPADVQVYCADTKEQFVAFHDKARKQFTYAMDHEGNSIGCLPTHWKPLGPNPEQ' A
#
# COMPACT_ATOMS: atom_id res chain seq x y z
N MET A 1 2.91 16.98 9.92
CA MET A 1 2.44 15.84 10.73
C MET A 1 2.63 14.61 9.88
N SER A 2 2.85 13.42 10.45
CA SER A 2 3.00 12.22 9.63
C SER A 2 1.63 11.83 9.08
N ASP A 3 1.40 11.96 7.78
CA ASP A 3 0.13 11.71 7.08
C ASP A 3 -0.21 10.21 6.93
N TRP A 4 0.22 9.38 7.89
CA TRP A 4 -0.03 7.94 7.90
C TRP A 4 -1.40 7.62 8.47
N ILE A 5 -2.16 6.81 7.74
CA ILE A 5 -3.51 6.36 8.09
C ILE A 5 -3.39 4.90 8.51
N LYS A 6 -3.92 4.55 9.69
CA LYS A 6 -3.98 3.15 10.11
C LYS A 6 -4.94 2.38 9.22
N VAL A 7 -4.51 1.19 8.79
CA VAL A 7 -5.37 0.28 8.03
C VAL A 7 -6.63 -0.10 8.81
N SER A 8 -6.57 -0.13 10.15
CA SER A 8 -7.72 -0.36 11.02
C SER A 8 -8.74 0.77 11.01
N ASP A 9 -8.31 2.00 10.72
CA ASP A 9 -9.15 3.19 10.81
C ASP A 9 -9.81 3.46 9.46
N SER A 10 -9.05 3.31 8.37
CA SER A 10 -9.55 3.47 7.00
C SER A 10 -8.67 2.74 5.99
N LEU A 11 -9.27 2.35 4.86
CA LEU A 11 -8.60 1.82 3.67
C LEU A 11 -8.75 2.82 2.51
N PRO A 12 -7.90 2.76 1.47
CA PRO A 12 -8.10 3.56 0.27
C PRO A 12 -9.50 3.35 -0.34
N GLU A 13 -10.20 4.45 -0.63
CA GLU A 13 -11.60 4.42 -1.08
C GLU A 13 -11.78 3.82 -2.47
N SER A 14 -10.73 3.91 -3.30
CA SER A 14 -10.67 3.40 -4.67
C SER A 14 -9.40 2.57 -4.85
N PRO A 15 -9.37 1.65 -5.83
CA PRO A 15 -8.14 0.98 -6.20
C PRO A 15 -7.07 2.00 -6.59
N ALA A 16 -5.94 1.99 -5.91
CA ALA A 16 -4.91 2.99 -6.06
C ALA A 16 -3.55 2.48 -5.59
N ASP A 17 -2.49 3.05 -6.16
CA ASP A 17 -1.13 2.92 -5.63
C ASP A 17 -0.95 3.84 -4.43
N VAL A 18 -0.45 3.27 -3.34
CA VAL A 18 -0.23 3.96 -2.07
C VAL A 18 1.12 3.57 -1.47
N GLN A 19 1.66 4.42 -0.60
CA GLN A 19 2.79 4.01 0.23
C GLN A 19 2.26 3.27 1.45
N VAL A 20 2.87 2.13 1.79
CA VAL A 20 2.49 1.31 2.95
C VAL A 20 3.66 1.14 3.92
N TYR A 21 3.34 0.84 5.17
CA TYR A 21 4.29 0.52 6.23
C TYR A 21 3.95 -0.80 6.92
N CYS A 22 4.91 -1.72 6.92
CA CYS A 22 4.84 -3.02 7.58
C CYS A 22 5.60 -2.96 8.92
N ALA A 23 4.88 -3.13 10.03
CA ALA A 23 5.47 -2.94 11.37
C ALA A 23 6.34 -4.12 11.82
N ASP A 24 6.10 -5.30 11.27
CA ASP A 24 6.86 -6.53 11.51
C ASP A 24 8.28 -6.42 10.93
N THR A 25 8.42 -5.97 9.68
CA THR A 25 9.72 -5.80 9.01
C THR A 25 10.30 -4.40 9.16
N LYS A 26 9.48 -3.43 9.60
CA LYS A 26 9.80 -1.98 9.65
C LYS A 26 10.12 -1.38 8.28
N GLU A 27 9.58 -1.98 7.22
CA GLU A 27 9.81 -1.55 5.84
C GLU A 27 8.68 -0.64 5.32
N GLN A 28 9.03 0.15 4.31
CA GLN A 28 8.08 0.96 3.54
C GLN A 28 8.26 0.69 2.06
N PHE A 29 7.16 0.58 1.34
CA PHE A 29 7.15 0.34 -0.10
C PHE A 29 5.86 0.88 -0.72
N VAL A 30 5.82 0.91 -2.06
CA VAL A 30 4.61 1.23 -2.82
C VAL A 30 3.83 -0.06 -3.04
N ALA A 31 2.52 -0.02 -2.84
CA ALA A 31 1.63 -1.14 -3.09
C ALA A 31 0.32 -0.65 -3.73
N PHE A 32 -0.23 -1.48 -4.61
CA PHE A 32 -1.57 -1.33 -5.12
C PHE A 32 -2.57 -1.91 -4.10
N HIS A 33 -3.56 -1.11 -3.71
CA HIS A 33 -4.66 -1.56 -2.87
C HIS A 33 -5.82 -2.06 -3.73
N ASP A 34 -6.09 -3.37 -3.69
CA ASP A 34 -7.29 -3.97 -4.27
C ASP A 34 -8.45 -3.87 -3.26
N LYS A 35 -9.40 -2.97 -3.53
CA LYS A 35 -10.58 -2.76 -2.67
C LYS A 35 -11.47 -3.99 -2.55
N ALA A 36 -11.61 -4.79 -3.60
CA ALA A 36 -12.48 -5.97 -3.58
C ALA A 36 -11.88 -7.07 -2.71
N ARG A 37 -10.55 -7.24 -2.75
CA ARG A 37 -9.82 -8.23 -1.96
C ARG A 37 -9.33 -7.72 -0.60
N LYS A 38 -9.39 -6.41 -0.37
CA LYS A 38 -8.80 -5.73 0.81
C LYS A 38 -7.33 -6.10 1.00
N GLN A 39 -6.59 -6.16 -0.10
CA GLN A 39 -5.20 -6.61 -0.13
C GLN A 39 -4.29 -5.54 -0.70
N PHE A 40 -3.08 -5.45 -0.17
CA PHE A 40 -2.00 -4.61 -0.68
C PHE A 40 -0.96 -5.48 -1.38
N THR A 41 -0.76 -5.25 -2.68
CA THR A 41 0.18 -5.99 -3.52
C THR A 41 1.29 -5.07 -3.99
N TYR A 42 2.55 -5.43 -3.75
CA TYR A 42 3.70 -4.62 -4.14
C TYR A 42 4.49 -5.22 -5.32
N ALA A 43 4.32 -6.52 -5.59
CA ALA A 43 4.96 -7.18 -6.71
C ALA A 43 4.12 -8.37 -7.22
N MET A 44 4.47 -8.86 -8.40
CA MET A 44 4.04 -10.16 -8.91
C MET A 44 5.28 -11.00 -9.17
N ASP A 45 5.19 -12.30 -8.89
CA ASP A 45 6.25 -13.23 -9.29
C ASP A 45 6.15 -13.59 -10.78
N HIS A 46 7.11 -14.40 -11.25
CA HIS A 46 7.18 -14.87 -12.63
C HIS A 46 6.02 -15.81 -13.04
N GLU A 47 5.27 -16.35 -12.09
CA GLU A 47 4.11 -17.22 -12.31
C GLU A 47 2.80 -16.42 -12.30
N GLY A 48 2.86 -15.11 -12.01
CA GLY A 48 1.71 -14.22 -11.92
C GLY A 48 1.02 -14.22 -10.55
N ASN A 49 1.64 -14.81 -9.52
CA ASN A 49 1.12 -14.72 -8.16
C ASN A 49 1.39 -13.34 -7.59
N SER A 50 0.38 -12.78 -6.91
CA SER A 50 0.51 -11.51 -6.20
C SER A 50 1.35 -11.69 -4.95
N ILE A 51 2.41 -10.89 -4.82
CA ILE A 51 3.21 -10.77 -3.61
C ILE A 51 2.69 -9.55 -2.85
N GLY A 52 2.02 -9.84 -1.73
CA GLY A 52 1.41 -8.83 -0.88
C GLY A 52 2.05 -8.75 0.50
N CYS A 53 1.55 -7.81 1.28
CA CYS A 53 1.92 -7.63 2.68
C CYS A 53 0.67 -7.38 3.54
N LEU A 54 0.84 -7.40 4.86
CA LEU A 54 -0.16 -6.95 5.83
C LEU A 54 0.33 -5.66 6.50
N PRO A 55 0.11 -4.49 5.85
CA PRO A 55 0.62 -3.24 6.38
C PRO A 55 -0.23 -2.78 7.57
N THR A 56 0.40 -2.04 8.47
CA THR A 56 -0.31 -1.41 9.60
C THR A 56 -0.79 -0.01 9.25
N HIS A 57 -0.09 0.67 8.34
CA HIS A 57 -0.40 2.02 7.92
C HIS A 57 -0.22 2.18 6.41
N TRP A 58 -0.96 3.12 5.84
CA TRP A 58 -0.82 3.55 4.45
C TRP A 58 -0.91 5.08 4.36
N LYS A 59 -0.50 5.65 3.23
CA LYS A 59 -0.77 7.04 2.87
C LYS A 59 -0.82 7.20 1.35
N PRO A 60 -1.53 8.21 0.82
CA PRO A 60 -1.48 8.52 -0.60
C PRO A 60 -0.04 8.81 -1.05
N LEU A 61 0.27 8.47 -2.30
CA LEU A 61 1.53 8.88 -2.91
C LEU A 61 1.57 10.41 -3.05
N GLY A 62 2.78 10.96 -2.96
CA GLY A 62 2.99 12.38 -3.23
C GLY A 62 2.66 12.73 -4.70
N PRO A 63 2.59 14.03 -5.02
CA PRO A 63 2.42 14.45 -6.41
C PRO A 63 3.55 13.92 -7.28
N ASN A 64 3.24 13.67 -8.55
CA ASN A 64 4.26 13.30 -9.54
C ASN A 64 5.32 14.41 -9.63
N PRO A 65 6.60 14.04 -9.86
CA PRO A 65 7.63 15.04 -10.13
C PRO A 65 7.29 15.83 -11.40
N GLU A 66 7.61 17.13 -11.38
CA GLU A 66 7.53 17.99 -12.57
C GLU A 66 8.42 17.42 -13.69
N GLN A 67 7.92 17.43 -14.93
CA GLN A 67 8.62 16.91 -16.11
C GLN A 67 9.50 18.00 -16.75
#